data_AF-A0AAD3R196-F1
#
_entry.id   AF-A0AAD3R196-F1
#
_cell.length_a   1.000
_cell.length_b   1.000
_cell.length_c   1.000
_cell.angle_alpha   90.00
_cell.angle_beta   90.00
_cell.angle_gamma   90.00
#
_symmetry.space_group_name_H-M   'P 1'
#
loop_
_entity.id
_entity.type
_entity.pdbx_description
1 polymer ?
#
loop_
_entity_poly.entity_id
_entity_poly.type
_entity_poly.pdbx_seq_one_letter_code
_entity_poly.pdbx_strand_id
1 'polypeptide(L)'
;MLIRVLLHAVASSHISKSLDNEQPTECQRICYLIRHWIQEFWMMFRLDRSLSDSLDQFRELIREQGQERLCSLLETKWINERDWSWKASQKIKANSSKKRKVSLLFDHLEPIELAEHLTYLEFKSFCRISFVDYQNYIRNCCMKDIPVMERSIALCNGISQWVQLMVLSRPTAQLRAEVFTKFIHVAQ
;
A
#
# COMPACT_ATOMS: atom_id res chain seq x y z
N MET A 1 12.92 9.83 9.02
CA MET A 1 13.99 10.52 9.79
C MET A 1 14.40 9.68 10.99
N LEU A 2 13.49 9.29 11.89
CA LEU A 2 13.75 8.35 13.00
C LEU A 2 14.37 7.01 12.59
N ILE A 3 13.92 6.42 11.49
CA ILE A 3 14.43 5.13 10.98
C ILE A 3 15.87 5.23 10.44
N ARG A 4 16.15 6.28 9.66
CA ARG A 4 17.51 6.61 9.21
C ARG A 4 18.42 6.90 10.40
N VAL A 5 17.93 7.62 11.41
CA VAL A 5 18.66 7.90 12.65
C VAL A 5 18.90 6.62 13.44
N LEU A 6 17.96 5.67 13.48
CA LEU A 6 18.16 4.37 14.11
C LEU A 6 19.21 3.53 13.39
N LEU A 7 19.13 3.40 12.06
CA LEU A 7 20.16 2.67 11.30
C LEU A 7 21.52 3.36 11.35
N HIS A 8 21.58 4.68 11.27
CA HIS A 8 22.83 5.44 11.31
C HIS A 8 23.40 5.51 12.74
N ALA A 9 22.55 5.56 13.78
CA ALA A 9 22.99 5.51 15.19
C ALA A 9 23.45 4.10 15.56
N VAL A 10 22.75 3.06 15.11
CA VAL A 10 23.14 1.66 15.25
C VAL A 10 24.44 1.40 14.48
N ALA A 11 24.54 1.83 13.22
CA ALA A 11 25.73 1.67 12.36
C ALA A 11 26.95 2.46 12.82
N SER A 12 26.79 3.68 13.35
CA SER A 12 27.92 4.61 13.51
C SER A 12 28.46 4.73 14.94
N SER A 13 27.70 4.34 15.97
CA SER A 13 28.13 4.55 17.37
C SER A 13 28.16 3.30 18.25
N HIS A 14 27.31 2.31 17.96
CA HIS A 14 27.25 1.06 18.73
C HIS A 14 27.90 -0.13 18.02
N ILE A 15 27.81 -0.19 16.68
CA ILE A 15 28.41 -1.28 15.91
C ILE A 15 29.94 -1.29 16.05
N SER A 16 30.66 -0.17 15.95
CA SER A 16 32.13 -0.19 16.15
C SER A 16 32.55 -0.61 17.56
N LYS A 17 31.76 -0.26 18.60
CA LYS A 17 32.07 -0.58 20.00
C LYS A 17 31.59 -1.96 20.46
N SER A 18 30.52 -2.51 19.88
CA SER A 18 30.03 -3.86 20.16
C SER A 18 30.75 -4.93 19.33
N LEU A 19 31.47 -4.52 18.28
CA LEU A 19 32.27 -5.40 17.44
C LEU A 19 33.70 -5.62 17.96
N ASP A 20 34.23 -4.68 18.74
CA ASP A 20 35.55 -4.78 19.39
C ASP A 20 35.51 -5.53 20.74
N ASN A 21 34.32 -5.78 21.29
CA ASN A 21 34.17 -6.44 22.59
C ASN A 21 33.31 -7.70 22.41
N GLU A 22 33.78 -8.84 22.89
CA GLU A 22 33.18 -10.17 22.74
C GLU A 22 31.73 -10.28 23.29
N GLN A 23 30.74 -9.71 22.61
CA GLN A 23 29.32 -9.98 22.87
C GLN A 23 28.58 -10.37 21.59
N PRO A 24 28.76 -11.61 21.10
CA PRO A 24 27.99 -12.16 19.98
C PRO A 24 26.46 -12.08 20.17
N THR A 25 25.98 -11.87 21.40
CA THR A 25 24.58 -11.69 21.77
C THR A 25 23.98 -10.36 21.29
N GLU A 26 24.74 -9.27 21.21
CA GLU A 26 24.23 -7.96 20.78
C GLU A 26 24.04 -7.90 19.26
N CYS A 27 25.03 -8.37 18.49
CA CYS A 27 24.93 -8.49 17.04
C CYS A 27 23.73 -9.37 16.63
N GLN A 28 23.53 -10.48 17.34
CA GLN A 28 22.35 -11.34 17.15
C GLN A 28 21.03 -10.59 17.40
N ARG A 29 20.91 -9.84 18.50
CA ARG A 29 19.70 -9.05 18.81
C ARG A 29 19.42 -8.01 17.73
N ILE A 30 20.44 -7.31 17.24
CA ILE A 30 20.32 -6.35 16.15
C ILE A 30 19.84 -7.05 14.88
N CYS A 31 20.40 -8.21 14.54
CA CYS A 31 19.96 -8.99 13.38
C CYS A 31 18.50 -9.45 13.49
N TYR A 32 18.06 -9.89 14.68
CA TYR A 32 16.65 -10.25 14.90
C TYR A 32 15.70 -9.05 14.79
N LEU A 33 16.11 -7.89 15.30
CA LEU A 33 15.35 -6.65 15.14
C LEU A 33 15.20 -6.27 13.66
N ILE A 34 16.29 -6.29 12.91
CA ILE A 34 16.28 -5.96 11.48
C ILE A 34 15.46 -6.99 10.71
N ARG A 35 15.59 -8.29 11.01
CA ARG A 35 14.76 -9.35 10.42
C ARG A 35 13.27 -9.10 10.65
N HIS A 36 12.87 -8.82 11.90
CA HIS A 36 11.48 -8.51 12.22
C HIS A 36 10.99 -7.28 11.44
N TRP A 37 11.84 -6.25 11.35
CA TRP A 37 11.51 -5.05 10.61
C TRP A 37 11.35 -5.30 9.09
N ILE A 38 12.20 -6.13 8.49
CA ILE A 38 12.06 -6.58 7.09
C ILE A 38 10.75 -7.36 6.91
N GLN A 39 10.41 -8.27 7.84
CA GLN A 39 9.23 -9.12 7.74
C GLN A 39 7.92 -8.31 7.80
N GLU A 40 7.84 -7.37 8.74
CA GLU A 40 6.63 -6.57 8.98
C GLU A 40 6.52 -5.40 7.99
N PHE A 41 7.64 -4.77 7.64
CA PHE A 41 7.64 -3.53 6.87
C PHE A 41 8.52 -3.55 5.61
N TRP A 42 8.55 -4.69 4.93
CA TRP A 42 9.27 -4.92 3.68
C TRP A 42 9.09 -3.81 2.62
N MET A 43 7.92 -3.17 2.57
CA MET A 43 7.63 -2.07 1.64
C MET A 43 8.58 -0.87 1.80
N MET A 44 9.09 -0.60 3.01
CA MET A 44 10.03 0.50 3.26
C MET A 44 11.39 0.21 2.60
N PHE A 45 11.90 -1.01 2.74
CA PHE A 45 13.15 -1.44 2.11
C PHE A 45 13.05 -1.46 0.58
N ARG A 46 11.87 -1.71 0.04
CA ARG A 46 11.62 -1.67 -1.41
C ARG A 46 11.58 -0.24 -1.97
N LEU A 47 10.91 0.68 -1.27
CA LEU A 47 10.66 2.03 -1.76
C LEU A 47 11.86 2.97 -1.54
N ASP A 48 12.66 2.74 -0.50
CA ASP A 48 13.84 3.55 -0.19
C ASP A 48 15.13 2.81 -0.59
N ARG A 49 15.72 3.22 -1.73
CA ARG A 49 17.00 2.65 -2.20
C ARG A 49 18.12 2.82 -1.19
N SER A 50 18.19 3.97 -0.51
CA SER A 50 19.25 4.22 0.47
C SER A 50 19.16 3.29 1.67
N LEU A 51 17.94 2.92 2.06
CA LEU A 51 17.70 1.92 3.10
C LEU A 51 18.12 0.51 2.64
N SER A 52 17.80 0.14 1.40
CA SER A 52 18.25 -1.13 0.81
C SER A 52 19.78 -1.21 0.74
N ASP A 53 20.43 -0.16 0.22
CA ASP A 53 21.89 -0.09 0.10
C ASP A 53 22.57 -0.18 1.48
N SER A 54 21.99 0.47 2.50
CA SER A 54 22.49 0.40 3.88
C SER A 54 22.36 -1.01 4.47
N LEU A 55 21.28 -1.73 4.15
CA LEU A 55 21.08 -3.11 4.57
C LEU A 55 22.10 -4.04 3.89
N ASP A 56 22.40 -3.83 2.61
CA ASP A 56 23.40 -4.62 1.90
C ASP A 56 24.81 -4.37 2.42
N GLN A 57 25.17 -3.11 2.70
CA GLN A 57 26.44 -2.76 3.37
C GLN A 57 26.56 -3.46 4.74
N PHE A 58 25.48 -3.48 5.52
CA PHE A 58 25.45 -4.17 6.81
C PHE A 58 25.65 -5.68 6.68
N ARG A 59 25.09 -6.31 5.64
CA ARG A 59 25.27 -7.74 5.37
C ARG A 59 26.70 -8.08 4.98
N GLU A 60 27.36 -7.24 4.18
CA GLU A 60 28.77 -7.45 3.83
C GLU A 60 29.67 -7.36 5.06
N LEU A 61 29.43 -6.41 5.97
CA LEU A 61 30.16 -6.31 7.25
C LEU A 61 30.02 -7.57 8.11
N ILE A 62 28.83 -8.15 8.21
CA ILE A 62 28.60 -9.40 8.97
C ILE A 62 29.34 -10.59 8.31
N ARG A 63 29.37 -10.62 6.97
CA ARG A 63 30.08 -11.66 6.20
C ARG A 63 31.59 -11.56 6.37
N GLU A 64 32.15 -10.35 6.34
CA GLU A 64 33.58 -10.10 6.60
C GLU A 64 34.02 -10.61 7.99
N GLN A 65 33.10 -10.61 8.95
CA GLN A 65 33.34 -11.15 10.29
C GLN A 65 33.08 -12.66 10.44
N GLY A 66 32.77 -13.37 9.35
CA GLY A 66 32.54 -14.81 9.36
C GLY A 66 31.21 -15.27 9.98
N GLN A 67 30.27 -14.34 10.24
CA GLN A 67 28.96 -14.65 10.84
C GLN A 67 27.88 -14.92 9.79
N GLU A 68 28.17 -15.78 8.81
CA GLU A 68 27.29 -16.08 7.65
C GLU A 68 25.85 -16.51 8.06
N ARG A 69 25.71 -17.14 9.23
CA ARG A 69 24.42 -17.57 9.79
C ARG A 69 23.48 -16.39 10.07
N LEU A 70 24.00 -15.20 10.39
CA LEU A 70 23.20 -14.01 10.61
C LEU A 70 22.87 -13.29 9.30
N CYS A 71 23.76 -13.36 8.30
CA CYS A 71 23.49 -12.84 6.95
C CYS A 71 22.25 -13.49 6.31
N SER A 72 22.06 -14.80 6.53
CA SER A 72 20.89 -15.52 6.00
C SER A 72 19.57 -15.09 6.66
N LEU A 73 19.61 -14.53 7.88
CA LEU A 73 18.43 -14.02 8.57
C LEU A 73 17.88 -12.74 7.93
N LEU A 74 18.73 -12.01 7.20
CA LEU A 74 18.50 -10.68 6.64
C LEU A 74 18.18 -10.71 5.13
N GLU A 75 17.85 -11.89 4.58
CA GLU A 75 17.53 -12.02 3.15
C GLU A 75 16.19 -11.35 2.78
N THR A 76 16.22 -10.58 1.69
CA THR A 76 15.06 -9.86 1.15
C THR A 76 14.43 -10.56 -0.08
N LYS A 77 14.85 -11.79 -0.43
CA LYS A 77 14.41 -12.49 -1.66
C LYS A 77 12.88 -12.63 -1.76
N TRP A 78 12.20 -12.85 -0.65
CA TRP A 78 10.74 -13.01 -0.55
C TRP A 78 9.93 -11.72 -0.80
N ILE A 79 10.60 -10.55 -0.83
CA ILE A 79 9.96 -9.26 -1.07
C ILE A 79 9.37 -9.18 -2.48
N ASN A 80 10.05 -9.78 -3.47
CA ASN A 80 9.63 -9.75 -4.87
C ASN A 80 8.41 -10.63 -5.15
N GLU A 81 8.24 -11.75 -4.45
CA GLU A 81 7.06 -12.62 -4.61
C GLU A 81 5.78 -11.93 -4.13
N ARG A 82 5.88 -11.14 -3.06
CA ARG A 82 4.77 -10.37 -2.50
C ARG A 82 4.37 -9.16 -3.38
N ASP A 83 5.25 -8.72 -4.28
CA ASP A 83 5.03 -7.59 -5.19
C ASP A 83 4.02 -7.92 -6.29
N TRP A 84 4.04 -9.14 -6.83
CA TRP A 84 3.12 -9.54 -7.91
C TRP A 84 1.66 -9.52 -7.46
N SER A 85 1.37 -9.95 -6.23
CA SER A 85 0.03 -9.87 -5.65
C SER A 85 -0.46 -8.43 -5.46
N TRP A 86 0.45 -7.47 -5.27
CA TRP A 86 0.14 -6.06 -5.06
C TRP A 86 -0.08 -5.28 -6.37
N LYS A 87 0.71 -5.58 -7.42
CA LYS A 87 0.59 -4.94 -8.75
C LYS A 87 -0.57 -5.47 -9.60
N ALA A 88 -1.10 -6.66 -9.29
CA ALA A 88 -2.02 -7.42 -10.16
C ALA A 88 -3.47 -6.89 -10.29
N SER A 89 -3.78 -5.62 -10.02
CA SER A 89 -5.03 -5.08 -10.59
C SER A 89 -4.83 -3.68 -11.11
N GLN A 90 -4.48 -3.59 -12.39
CA GLN A 90 -4.71 -2.41 -13.21
C GLN A 90 -4.51 -2.74 -14.68
N LYS A 91 -5.60 -3.09 -15.34
CA LYS A 91 -5.86 -2.78 -16.76
C LYS A 91 -7.32 -3.07 -17.08
N ILE A 92 -8.25 -2.41 -16.40
CA ILE A 92 -9.52 -2.11 -17.07
C ILE A 92 -9.21 -0.92 -17.96
N LYS A 93 -8.77 -1.21 -19.19
CA LYS A 93 -8.66 -0.19 -20.23
C LYS A 93 -10.07 0.36 -20.38
N ALA A 94 -10.26 1.65 -20.15
CA ALA A 94 -11.54 2.28 -20.42
C ALA A 94 -11.83 2.08 -21.91
N ASN A 95 -12.72 1.14 -22.23
CA ASN A 95 -13.22 1.01 -23.59
C ASN A 95 -14.03 2.27 -23.85
N SER A 96 -13.43 3.22 -24.55
CA SER A 96 -14.06 4.42 -25.09
C SER A 96 -15.04 4.09 -26.23
N SER A 97 -15.67 2.91 -26.20
CA SER A 97 -16.72 2.57 -27.14
C SER A 97 -17.96 3.38 -26.78
N LYS A 98 -18.36 4.25 -27.70
CA LYS A 98 -19.61 5.04 -27.69
C LYS A 98 -20.85 4.13 -27.64
N LYS A 99 -21.07 3.40 -26.56
CA LYS A 99 -22.31 2.67 -26.29
C LYS A 99 -22.58 2.74 -24.79
N ARG A 100 -23.69 3.41 -24.46
CA ARG A 100 -24.27 3.52 -23.12
C ARG A 100 -24.59 2.10 -22.63
N LYS A 101 -23.62 1.40 -22.03
CA LYS A 101 -23.87 0.17 -21.29
C LYS A 101 -24.50 0.58 -19.97
N VAL A 102 -25.82 0.73 -19.97
CA VAL A 102 -26.60 0.71 -18.73
C VAL A 102 -26.38 -0.68 -18.16
N SER A 103 -25.67 -0.77 -17.05
CA SER A 103 -25.49 -2.05 -16.36
C SER A 103 -26.87 -2.55 -15.95
N LEU A 104 -27.38 -3.57 -16.66
CA LEU A 104 -28.59 -4.31 -16.31
C LEU A 104 -28.55 -4.84 -14.87
N LEU A 105 -27.36 -4.87 -14.25
CA LEU A 105 -27.15 -5.37 -12.90
C LEU A 105 -27.71 -4.43 -11.81
N PHE A 106 -27.68 -3.11 -12.01
CA PHE A 106 -28.08 -2.18 -10.93
C PHE A 106 -29.55 -2.31 -10.56
N ASP A 107 -30.44 -2.51 -11.53
CA ASP A 107 -31.88 -2.57 -11.28
C ASP A 107 -32.26 -3.83 -10.48
N HIS A 108 -31.44 -4.89 -10.54
CA HIS A 108 -31.69 -6.17 -9.88
C HIS A 108 -30.90 -6.37 -8.58
N LEU A 109 -29.82 -5.63 -8.36
CA LEU A 109 -28.99 -5.79 -7.17
C LEU A 109 -29.68 -5.23 -5.93
N GLU A 110 -29.70 -5.96 -4.82
CA GLU A 110 -30.24 -5.42 -3.58
C GLU A 110 -29.37 -4.27 -3.05
N PRO A 111 -29.93 -3.29 -2.30
CA PRO A 111 -29.14 -2.19 -1.75
C PRO A 111 -27.94 -2.66 -0.92
N ILE A 112 -28.12 -3.71 -0.12
CA ILE A 112 -27.07 -4.28 0.74
C ILE A 112 -25.94 -4.90 -0.09
N GLU A 113 -26.27 -5.70 -1.11
CA GLU A 113 -25.27 -6.30 -1.99
C GLU A 113 -24.48 -5.20 -2.72
N LEU A 114 -25.14 -4.13 -3.17
CA LEU A 114 -24.44 -3.00 -3.79
C LEU A 114 -23.48 -2.33 -2.80
N ALA A 115 -23.91 -2.12 -1.55
CA ALA A 115 -23.06 -1.56 -0.49
C ALA A 115 -21.84 -2.45 -0.23
N GLU A 116 -22.02 -3.77 -0.16
CA GLU A 116 -20.92 -4.74 0.01
C GLU A 116 -19.91 -4.67 -1.13
N HIS A 117 -20.37 -4.61 -2.38
CA HIS A 117 -19.47 -4.50 -3.54
C HIS A 117 -18.71 -3.17 -3.55
N LEU A 118 -19.37 -2.04 -3.23
CA LEU A 118 -18.69 -0.74 -3.13
C LEU A 118 -17.67 -0.74 -1.99
N THR A 119 -18.04 -1.30 -0.84
CA THR A 119 -17.15 -1.47 0.32
C THR A 119 -15.93 -2.31 -0.04
N TYR A 120 -16.12 -3.42 -0.75
CA TYR A 120 -15.02 -4.26 -1.21
C TYR A 120 -14.06 -3.51 -2.14
N LEU A 121 -14.60 -2.74 -3.09
CA LEU A 121 -13.79 -1.92 -4.01
C LEU A 121 -13.00 -0.85 -3.27
N GLU A 122 -13.64 -0.13 -2.35
CA GLU A 122 -12.99 0.88 -1.51
C GLU A 122 -11.92 0.26 -0.63
N PHE A 123 -12.24 -0.82 0.10
CA PHE A 123 -11.29 -1.55 0.95
C PHE A 123 -10.07 -2.02 0.15
N LYS A 124 -10.28 -2.61 -1.03
CA LYS A 124 -9.19 -3.06 -1.89
C LYS A 124 -8.33 -1.91 -2.41
N SER A 125 -8.93 -0.75 -2.67
CA SER A 125 -8.21 0.47 -3.04
C SER A 125 -7.40 1.02 -1.86
N PHE A 126 -8.03 1.10 -0.68
CA PHE A 126 -7.43 1.60 0.55
C PHE A 126 -6.21 0.77 0.99
N CYS A 127 -6.31 -0.56 0.94
CA CYS A 127 -5.22 -1.47 1.28
C CYS A 127 -3.97 -1.32 0.40
N ARG A 128 -4.05 -0.58 -0.72
CA ARG A 128 -2.89 -0.27 -1.59
C ARG A 128 -2.15 1.00 -1.20
N ILE A 129 -2.69 1.78 -0.26
CA ILE A 129 -2.03 2.97 0.25
C ILE A 129 -1.12 2.52 1.39
N SER A 130 0.18 2.74 1.23
CA SER A 130 1.17 2.38 2.24
C SER A 130 1.42 3.53 3.22
N PHE A 131 2.03 3.21 4.37
CA PHE A 131 2.48 4.22 5.33
C PHE A 131 3.40 5.28 4.71
N VAL A 132 4.28 4.87 3.78
CA VAL A 132 5.21 5.77 3.07
C VAL A 132 4.43 6.79 2.22
N ASP A 133 3.32 6.37 1.61
CA ASP A 133 2.46 7.27 0.83
C ASP A 133 1.85 8.37 1.71
N TYR A 134 1.37 8.00 2.91
CA TYR A 134 0.87 8.99 3.89
C TYR A 134 1.98 9.94 4.36
N GLN A 135 3.18 9.42 4.65
CA GLN A 135 4.31 10.27 5.05
C GLN A 135 4.68 11.27 3.95
N ASN A 136 4.74 10.81 2.69
CA ASN A 136 5.02 11.67 1.55
C ASN A 136 3.96 12.76 1.39
N TYR A 137 2.68 12.39 1.52
CA TYR A 137 1.57 13.34 1.45
C TYR A 137 1.65 14.42 2.53
N ILE A 138 1.83 14.01 3.80
CA ILE A 138 1.90 14.93 4.94
C ILE A 138 3.12 15.85 4.82
N ARG A 139 4.26 15.31 4.38
CA ARG A 139 5.51 16.08 4.30
C ARG A 139 5.49 17.11 3.18
N ASN A 140 4.93 16.74 2.02
CA ASN A 140 4.92 17.58 0.83
C ASN A 140 3.65 18.44 0.74
N CYS A 141 2.66 18.20 1.60
CA CYS A 141 1.31 18.77 1.56
C CYS A 141 0.68 18.68 0.15
N CYS A 142 1.06 17.65 -0.61
CA CYS A 142 0.72 17.53 -2.01
C CYS A 142 0.55 16.06 -2.40
N MET A 143 -0.42 15.82 -3.27
CA MET A 143 -0.72 14.50 -3.86
C MET A 143 0.22 14.12 -5.02
N LYS A 144 1.01 15.09 -5.51
CA LYS A 144 1.87 14.90 -6.67
C LYS A 144 2.83 13.74 -6.44
N ASP A 145 2.86 12.82 -7.40
CA ASP A 145 3.70 11.62 -7.40
C ASP A 145 3.32 10.54 -6.36
N ILE A 146 2.07 10.55 -5.86
CA ILE A 146 1.51 9.49 -4.99
C ILE A 146 0.37 8.73 -5.72
N PRO A 147 0.69 7.94 -6.76
CA PRO A 147 -0.31 7.41 -7.70
C PRO A 147 -1.31 6.43 -7.06
N VAL A 148 -0.96 5.75 -5.97
CA VAL A 148 -1.91 4.89 -5.25
C VAL A 148 -3.01 5.69 -4.56
N MET A 149 -2.66 6.81 -3.93
CA MET A 149 -3.61 7.70 -3.28
C MET A 149 -4.47 8.41 -4.32
N GLU A 150 -3.87 8.91 -5.40
CA GLU A 150 -4.61 9.54 -6.52
C GLU A 150 -5.67 8.60 -7.09
N ARG A 151 -5.34 7.31 -7.25
CA ARG A 151 -6.30 6.30 -7.72
C ARG A 151 -7.42 6.04 -6.73
N SER A 152 -7.14 6.06 -5.43
CA SER A 152 -8.19 5.90 -4.41
C SER A 152 -9.15 7.09 -4.42
N ILE A 153 -8.64 8.30 -4.52
CA ILE A 153 -9.46 9.51 -4.69
C ILE A 153 -10.27 9.45 -5.99
N ALA A 154 -9.65 9.03 -7.10
CA ALA A 154 -10.34 8.85 -8.37
C ALA A 154 -11.47 7.81 -8.30
N LEU A 155 -11.31 6.75 -7.51
CA LEU A 155 -12.37 5.77 -7.24
C LEU A 155 -13.54 6.43 -6.49
N CYS A 156 -13.29 7.13 -5.40
CA CYS A 156 -14.34 7.81 -4.62
C CYS A 156 -15.11 8.83 -5.47
N ASN A 157 -14.37 9.65 -6.23
CA ASN A 157 -14.95 10.62 -7.16
C ASN A 157 -15.74 9.92 -8.28
N GLY A 158 -15.22 8.81 -8.80
CA GLY A 158 -15.88 8.00 -9.82
C GLY A 158 -17.19 7.37 -9.33
N ILE A 159 -17.24 6.88 -8.09
CA ILE A 159 -18.47 6.37 -7.46
C ILE A 159 -19.49 7.50 -7.32
N SER A 160 -19.06 8.67 -6.84
CA SER A 160 -19.93 9.84 -6.68
C SER A 160 -20.54 10.28 -8.02
N GLN A 161 -19.71 10.37 -9.06
CA GLN A 161 -20.16 10.68 -10.42
C GLN A 161 -21.07 9.59 -10.98
N TRP A 162 -20.78 8.31 -10.72
CA TRP A 162 -21.61 7.20 -11.14
C TRP A 162 -23.00 7.27 -10.52
N VAL A 163 -23.13 7.54 -9.22
CA VAL A 163 -24.42 7.77 -8.55
C VAL A 163 -25.20 8.90 -9.22
N GLN A 164 -24.55 10.05 -9.46
CA GLN A 164 -25.16 11.20 -10.14
C GLN A 164 -25.68 10.81 -11.53
N LEU A 165 -24.87 10.11 -12.32
CA LEU A 165 -25.26 9.67 -13.67
C LEU A 165 -26.36 8.61 -13.64
N MET A 166 -26.37 7.71 -12.66
CA MET A 166 -27.42 6.70 -12.50
C MET A 166 -28.78 7.36 -12.23
N VAL A 167 -28.81 8.39 -11.38
CA VAL A 167 -30.02 9.19 -11.15
C VAL A 167 -30.39 9.96 -12.42
N LEU A 168 -29.48 10.76 -12.97
CA LEU A 168 -29.77 11.63 -14.13
C LEU A 168 -30.10 10.85 -15.42
N SER A 169 -29.72 9.57 -15.50
CA SER A 169 -30.05 8.72 -16.64
C SER A 169 -31.53 8.37 -16.77
N ARG A 170 -32.34 8.53 -15.71
CA ARG A 170 -33.76 8.17 -15.74
C ARG A 170 -34.61 9.31 -16.35
N PRO A 171 -35.52 8.98 -17.29
CA PRO A 171 -36.23 9.99 -18.07
C PRO A 171 -37.24 10.80 -17.25
N THR A 172 -37.94 10.17 -16.29
CA THR A 172 -39.00 10.83 -15.50
C THR A 172 -38.53 11.16 -14.09
N ALA A 173 -39.13 12.18 -13.48
CA ALA A 173 -38.82 12.58 -12.11
C ALA A 173 -39.09 11.46 -11.08
N GLN A 174 -40.15 10.68 -11.29
CA GLN A 174 -40.49 9.55 -10.44
C GLN A 174 -39.40 8.45 -10.45
N LEU A 175 -38.95 8.02 -11.64
CA LEU A 175 -37.90 7.02 -11.75
C LEU A 175 -36.56 7.53 -11.18
N ARG A 176 -36.29 8.84 -11.27
CA ARG A 176 -35.14 9.45 -10.59
C ARG A 176 -35.25 9.35 -9.08
N ALA A 177 -36.43 9.63 -8.52
CA ALA A 177 -36.70 9.53 -7.08
C ALA A 177 -36.57 8.08 -6.57
N GLU A 178 -37.00 7.08 -7.36
CA GLU A 178 -36.83 5.66 -7.03
C GLU A 178 -35.35 5.26 -6.96
N VAL A 179 -34.55 5.63 -7.97
CA VAL A 179 -33.10 5.37 -7.96
C VAL A 179 -32.41 6.12 -6.81
N PHE A 180 -32.80 7.36 -6.55
CA PHE A 180 -32.27 8.15 -5.43
C PHE A 180 -32.60 7.48 -4.08
N THR A 181 -33.84 7.04 -3.89
CA THR A 181 -34.28 6.30 -2.71
C THR A 181 -33.49 5.00 -2.53
N LYS A 182 -33.22 4.26 -3.61
CA LYS A 182 -32.36 3.08 -3.56
C LYS A 182 -30.95 3.43 -3.06
N PHE A 183 -30.34 4.51 -3.54
CA PHE A 183 -29.02 4.94 -3.05
C PHE A 183 -29.03 5.42 -1.59
N ILE A 184 -30.15 5.94 -1.07
CA ILE A 184 -30.30 6.20 0.37
C ILE A 184 -30.20 4.88 1.14
N HIS A 185 -30.90 3.82 0.71
CA HIS A 185 -30.84 2.51 1.35
C HIS A 185 -29.45 1.85 1.24
N VAL A 186 -28.70 2.12 0.18
CA VAL A 186 -27.29 1.66 0.04
C VAL A 186 -26.38 2.34 1.07
N ALA A 187 -26.71 3.57 1.48
CA ALA A 187 -25.89 4.39 2.39
C ALA A 187 -26.25 4.21 3.87
N GLN A 188 -27.37 3.55 4.19
CA GLN A 188 -27.82 3.23 5.55
C GLN A 188 -27.13 1.98 6.09
#